data_AF-A0A523XWY7-F1
#
_entry.id   AF-A0A523XWY7-F1
#
_cell.length_a   1.000
_cell.length_b   1.000
_cell.length_c   1.000
_cell.angle_alpha   90.00
_cell.angle_beta   90.00
_cell.angle_gamma   90.00
#
_symmetry.space_group_name_H-M   'P 1'
#
loop_
_entity.id
_entity.type
_entity.pdbx_description
1 polymer ?
#
loop_
_entity_poly.entity_id
_entity_poly.type
_entity_poly.pdbx_seq_one_letter_code
_entity_poly.pdbx_strand_id
1 'polypeptide(L)'
;MDTTSDELELERVCTNCNYCFLSEPFASDFVICLNDPEFEPYLDEILEEQDFSRCQDLVKQKRFSWEQEACPDFDPMEFSDEDIPLSPELSNAIDQLAKDGNLTSETIQQAIFEDMVDEIDWAKVPVEKYVERLDNAKTPEARKKAVQSFGGLISQKNKAAFNALFSYLKDLPPPTTVEQTHLRIEILRQLKFTLNFQKKLARLLVKDLFRTPSNNTTRGWYTAVFRFFEGSSADIAEEALAPMLGSPQFSYRIKERVKNILERPNDYW
;
A
#
# COMPACT_ATOMS: atom_id res chain seq x y z
N MET A 1 -10.09 12.78 -64.03
CA MET A 1 -10.28 11.84 -62.91
C MET A 1 -9.43 12.41 -61.81
N ASP A 2 -10.09 13.20 -60.98
CA ASP A 2 -9.51 14.03 -59.91
C ASP A 2 -9.01 13.11 -58.79
N THR A 3 -7.69 12.99 -58.65
CA THR A 3 -7.03 12.30 -57.53
C THR A 3 -6.54 13.27 -56.45
N THR A 4 -6.75 14.57 -56.62
CA THR A 4 -6.30 15.61 -55.68
C THR A 4 -7.35 16.07 -54.67
N SER A 5 -8.59 15.58 -54.77
CA SER A 5 -9.70 15.98 -53.88
C SER A 5 -9.78 15.11 -52.62
N ASP A 6 -9.47 13.82 -52.72
CA ASP A 6 -9.71 12.84 -51.66
C ASP A 6 -8.58 12.81 -50.60
N GLU A 7 -7.33 13.10 -50.99
CA GLU A 7 -6.19 13.18 -50.04
C GLU A 7 -6.33 14.34 -49.05
N LEU A 8 -6.93 15.46 -49.47
CA LEU A 8 -7.14 16.65 -48.63
C LEU A 8 -8.32 16.52 -47.66
N GLU A 9 -9.24 15.57 -47.88
CA GLU A 9 -10.34 15.30 -46.94
C GLU A 9 -9.90 14.37 -45.80
N LEU A 10 -8.99 13.43 -46.04
CA LEU A 10 -8.46 12.52 -45.01
C LEU A 10 -7.62 13.22 -43.95
N GLU A 11 -6.83 14.23 -44.34
CA GLU A 11 -6.06 15.07 -43.41
C GLU A 11 -6.96 15.85 -42.42
N ARG A 12 -8.25 16.05 -42.76
CA ARG A 12 -9.12 16.92 -41.97
C ARG A 12 -9.84 16.23 -40.81
N VAL A 13 -9.86 14.90 -40.74
CA VAL A 13 -10.87 14.21 -39.89
C VAL A 13 -10.29 13.59 -38.62
N CYS A 14 -8.98 13.37 -38.54
CA CYS A 14 -8.51 12.29 -37.66
C CYS A 14 -8.15 12.68 -36.22
N THR A 15 -7.85 13.94 -35.91
CA THR A 15 -7.32 14.33 -34.58
C THR A 15 -8.35 14.25 -33.44
N ASN A 16 -9.65 14.09 -33.74
CA ASN A 16 -10.73 13.95 -32.76
C ASN A 16 -11.47 12.60 -32.83
N CYS A 17 -10.82 11.60 -33.44
CA CYS A 17 -11.42 10.31 -33.76
C CYS A 17 -10.71 9.17 -33.02
N ASN A 18 -11.46 8.13 -32.61
CA ASN A 18 -10.89 6.91 -31.99
C ASN A 18 -9.89 6.14 -32.88
N TYR A 19 -9.64 6.62 -34.09
CA TYR A 19 -8.75 6.06 -35.09
C TYR A 19 -7.44 6.85 -35.23
N CYS A 20 -7.18 7.85 -34.38
CA CYS A 20 -5.90 8.55 -34.31
C CYS A 20 -4.90 7.75 -33.47
N PHE A 21 -3.78 7.34 -34.07
CA PHE A 21 -2.75 6.53 -33.41
C PHE A 21 -1.37 7.15 -33.50
N LEU A 22 -0.54 6.95 -32.47
CA LEU A 22 0.86 7.37 -32.48
C LEU A 22 1.60 6.63 -33.59
N SER A 23 2.36 7.40 -34.39
CA SER A 23 3.10 6.84 -35.53
C SER A 23 4.30 5.98 -35.09
N GLU A 24 4.78 6.16 -33.86
CA GLU A 24 5.85 5.37 -33.25
C GLU A 24 5.56 5.17 -31.74
N PRO A 25 5.95 4.00 -31.17
CA PRO A 25 5.93 3.83 -29.73
C PRO A 25 6.99 4.76 -29.12
N PHE A 26 6.53 5.64 -28.23
CA PHE A 26 7.32 6.61 -27.46
C PHE A 26 7.71 7.90 -28.21
N ALA A 27 7.01 8.98 -27.84
CA ALA A 27 7.44 10.38 -28.01
C ALA A 27 7.61 10.92 -29.43
N SER A 28 6.84 10.44 -30.41
CA SER A 28 6.71 11.15 -31.69
C SER A 28 5.58 12.18 -31.63
N ASP A 29 5.85 13.44 -31.99
CA ASP A 29 4.85 14.49 -32.20
C ASP A 29 3.98 14.27 -33.46
N PHE A 30 4.01 13.04 -33.98
CA PHE A 30 3.42 12.63 -35.24
C PHE A 30 2.43 11.49 -35.02
N VAL A 31 1.28 11.62 -35.66
CA VAL A 31 0.18 10.66 -35.58
C VAL A 31 -0.24 10.22 -36.98
N ILE A 32 -0.91 9.06 -37.05
CA ILE A 32 -1.50 8.49 -38.26
C ILE A 32 -3.00 8.28 -38.07
N CYS A 33 -3.73 8.20 -39.19
CA CYS A 33 -5.14 7.87 -39.19
C CYS A 33 -5.40 6.43 -39.61
N LEU A 34 -5.91 5.60 -38.70
CA LEU A 34 -6.28 4.21 -38.99
C LEU A 34 -7.59 4.07 -39.77
N ASN A 35 -8.33 5.16 -39.99
CA ASN A 35 -9.50 5.17 -40.87
C ASN A 35 -9.13 5.39 -42.35
N ASP A 36 -7.85 5.58 -42.66
CA ASP A 36 -7.38 5.61 -44.04
C ASP A 36 -7.39 4.16 -44.60
N PRO A 37 -8.09 3.91 -45.73
CA PRO A 37 -8.19 2.58 -46.33
C PRO A 37 -6.85 1.90 -46.62
N GLU A 38 -5.77 2.67 -46.80
CA GLU A 38 -4.44 2.11 -47.05
C GLU A 38 -3.86 1.40 -45.82
N PHE A 39 -4.36 1.70 -44.61
CA PHE A 39 -3.99 0.99 -43.38
C PHE A 39 -4.83 -0.26 -43.10
N GLU A 40 -5.94 -0.48 -43.82
CA GLU A 40 -6.85 -1.62 -43.65
C GLU A 40 -6.11 -2.99 -43.61
N PRO A 41 -5.11 -3.27 -44.47
CA PRO A 41 -4.38 -4.54 -44.44
C PRO A 41 -3.49 -4.76 -43.20
N TYR A 42 -3.24 -3.71 -42.43
CA TYR A 42 -2.30 -3.69 -41.30
C TYR A 42 -2.99 -3.45 -39.96
N LEU A 43 -4.31 -3.24 -39.93
CA LEU A 43 -5.05 -2.86 -38.71
C LEU A 43 -4.91 -3.88 -37.58
N ASP A 44 -5.01 -5.17 -37.89
CA ASP A 44 -4.93 -6.23 -36.87
C ASP A 44 -3.55 -6.22 -36.19
N GLU A 45 -2.48 -6.09 -36.97
CA GLU A 45 -1.10 -6.06 -36.45
C GLU A 45 -0.80 -4.78 -35.65
N ILE A 46 -1.33 -3.64 -36.11
CA ILE A 46 -1.17 -2.35 -35.41
C ILE A 46 -1.97 -2.32 -34.10
N LEU A 47 -3.20 -2.84 -34.08
CA LEU A 47 -4.08 -2.79 -32.91
C LEU A 47 -3.74 -3.85 -31.87
N GLU A 48 -3.39 -5.07 -32.29
CA GLU A 48 -3.11 -6.18 -31.38
C GLU A 48 -1.65 -6.22 -30.90
N GLU A 49 -0.70 -5.91 -31.79
CA GLU A 49 0.75 -6.09 -31.52
C GLU A 49 1.52 -4.76 -31.44
N GLN A 50 0.89 -3.64 -31.82
CA GLN A 50 1.54 -2.33 -31.99
C GLN A 50 2.77 -2.40 -32.92
N ASP A 51 2.75 -3.31 -33.89
CA ASP A 51 3.86 -3.50 -34.83
C ASP A 51 3.63 -2.71 -36.13
N PHE A 52 4.47 -1.69 -36.34
CA PHE A 52 4.47 -0.88 -37.56
C PHE A 52 5.48 -1.37 -38.60
N SER A 53 6.20 -2.47 -38.35
CA SER A 53 7.32 -2.95 -39.18
C SER A 53 6.94 -3.16 -40.65
N ARG A 54 5.68 -3.55 -40.91
CA ARG A 54 5.17 -3.85 -42.26
C ARG A 54 4.60 -2.66 -43.01
N CYS A 55 4.35 -1.54 -42.33
CA CYS A 55 3.75 -0.34 -42.88
C CYS A 55 4.57 0.92 -42.62
N GLN A 56 5.85 0.81 -42.20
CA GLN A 56 6.69 1.96 -41.85
C GLN A 56 6.78 3.03 -42.94
N ASP A 57 6.83 2.62 -44.22
CA ASP A 57 6.90 3.55 -45.33
C ASP A 57 5.58 4.32 -45.51
N LEU A 58 4.46 3.64 -45.31
CA LEU A 58 3.12 4.24 -45.31
C LEU A 58 2.93 5.19 -44.13
N VAL A 59 3.38 4.79 -42.93
CA VAL A 59 3.40 5.64 -41.73
C VAL A 59 4.21 6.90 -41.96
N LYS A 60 5.42 6.81 -42.54
CA LYS A 60 6.25 7.98 -42.84
C LYS A 60 5.61 8.93 -43.84
N GLN A 61 4.87 8.39 -44.80
CA GLN A 61 4.21 9.17 -45.83
C GLN A 61 2.96 9.90 -45.31
N LYS A 62 2.18 9.23 -44.46
CA LYS A 62 0.86 9.71 -44.03
C LYS A 62 0.79 10.21 -42.59
N ARG A 63 1.93 10.23 -41.88
CA ARG A 63 2.00 10.87 -40.57
C ARG A 63 1.84 12.39 -40.69
N PHE A 64 1.09 12.96 -39.77
CA PHE A 64 0.90 14.41 -39.64
C PHE A 64 1.23 14.84 -38.21
N SER A 65 1.55 16.12 -38.05
CA SER A 65 1.91 16.68 -36.74
C SER A 65 0.67 16.82 -35.86
N TRP A 66 0.83 16.57 -34.56
CA TRP A 66 -0.20 16.81 -33.55
C TRP A 66 -0.67 18.27 -33.49
N GLU A 67 0.16 19.23 -33.93
CA GLU A 67 -0.12 20.67 -33.86
C GLU A 67 -0.96 21.20 -35.04
N GLN A 68 -1.40 20.33 -35.96
CA GLN A 68 -2.16 20.75 -37.14
C GLN A 68 -3.67 20.85 -36.83
N GLU A 69 -4.28 22.01 -37.08
CA GLU A 69 -5.74 22.20 -36.95
C GLU A 69 -6.49 21.24 -37.87
N ALA A 70 -7.25 20.32 -37.25
CA ALA A 70 -7.88 19.20 -37.93
C ALA A 70 -8.93 19.66 -38.95
N CYS A 71 -9.91 20.46 -38.53
CA CYS A 71 -10.98 20.91 -39.41
C CYS A 71 -11.68 22.17 -38.89
N PRO A 72 -12.58 22.78 -39.66
CA PRO A 72 -13.40 23.92 -39.22
C PRO A 72 -14.31 23.62 -38.02
N ASP A 73 -14.57 22.34 -37.74
CA ASP A 73 -15.36 21.84 -36.60
C ASP A 73 -14.46 21.35 -35.44
N PHE A 74 -13.15 21.63 -35.49
CA PHE A 74 -12.22 21.33 -34.42
C PHE A 74 -12.55 22.19 -33.20
N ASP A 75 -13.20 21.56 -32.23
CA ASP A 75 -13.31 22.09 -30.87
C ASP A 75 -12.13 21.51 -30.08
N PRO A 76 -11.09 22.29 -29.78
CA PRO A 76 -10.00 21.81 -28.94
C PRO A 76 -10.62 21.36 -27.62
N MET A 77 -10.42 20.09 -27.26
CA MET A 77 -10.64 19.68 -25.89
C MET A 77 -9.60 20.42 -25.06
N GLU A 78 -9.97 21.59 -24.54
CA GLU A 78 -9.21 22.29 -23.51
C GLU A 78 -9.17 21.34 -22.32
N PHE A 79 -8.12 20.53 -22.20
CA PHE A 79 -7.68 20.09 -20.89
C PHE A 79 -7.24 21.36 -20.20
N SER A 80 -8.12 21.91 -19.36
CA SER A 80 -7.68 22.92 -18.42
C SER A 80 -6.69 22.23 -17.49
N ASP A 81 -5.64 22.93 -17.03
CA ASP A 81 -4.77 22.44 -15.96
C ASP A 81 -5.56 22.06 -14.68
N GLU A 82 -6.86 22.39 -14.63
CA GLU A 82 -7.82 22.04 -13.59
C GLU A 82 -8.44 20.63 -13.76
N ASP A 83 -8.30 19.97 -14.92
CA ASP A 83 -8.94 18.68 -15.24
C ASP A 83 -8.10 17.45 -14.86
N ILE A 84 -6.81 17.63 -14.60
CA ILE A 84 -6.02 16.64 -13.87
C ILE A 84 -6.04 17.10 -12.41
N PRO A 85 -6.81 16.45 -11.52
CA PRO A 85 -6.79 16.81 -10.11
C PRO A 85 -5.45 16.35 -9.52
N LEU A 86 -4.37 17.07 -9.83
CA LEU A 86 -3.13 16.99 -9.09
C LEU A 86 -3.40 17.62 -7.73
N SER A 87 -3.10 16.89 -6.66
CA SER A 87 -3.14 17.50 -5.35
C SER A 87 -2.21 18.72 -5.32
N PRO A 88 -2.52 19.76 -4.52
CA PRO A 88 -1.62 20.88 -4.29
C PRO A 88 -0.20 20.43 -3.87
N GLU A 89 -0.11 19.30 -3.17
CA GLU A 89 1.12 18.66 -2.73
C GLU A 89 1.93 18.10 -3.90
N LEU A 90 1.28 17.38 -4.82
CA LEU A 90 1.90 16.83 -6.03
C LEU A 90 2.38 17.95 -6.97
N SER A 91 1.58 19.00 -7.15
CA SER A 91 1.98 20.17 -7.93
C SER A 91 3.25 20.82 -7.37
N ASN A 92 3.32 21.01 -6.06
CA ASN A 92 4.51 21.56 -5.39
C ASN A 92 5.73 20.61 -5.49
N ALA A 93 5.52 19.29 -5.40
CA ALA A 93 6.59 18.31 -5.56
C ALA A 93 7.20 18.35 -6.98
N ILE A 94 6.36 18.44 -8.01
CA ILE A 94 6.79 18.57 -9.41
C ILE A 94 7.55 19.89 -9.63
N ASP A 95 7.05 21.00 -9.08
CA ASP A 95 7.73 22.30 -9.14
C ASP A 95 9.12 22.29 -8.49
N GLN A 96 9.28 21.57 -7.38
CA GLN A 96 10.58 21.41 -6.73
C GLN A 96 11.53 20.55 -7.56
N LEU A 97 11.06 19.44 -8.11
CA LEU A 97 11.85 18.59 -9.01
C LEU A 97 12.33 19.36 -10.25
N ALA A 98 11.48 20.24 -10.79
CA ALA A 98 11.82 21.14 -11.89
C ALA A 98 12.90 22.16 -11.48
N LYS A 99 12.77 22.79 -10.29
CA LYS A 99 13.77 23.75 -9.76
C LYS A 99 15.12 23.11 -9.48
N ASP A 100 15.12 21.85 -9.03
CA ASP A 100 16.33 21.11 -8.69
C ASP A 100 16.99 20.45 -9.91
N GLY A 101 16.40 20.58 -11.11
CA GLY A 101 16.90 19.96 -12.34
C GLY A 101 16.81 18.43 -12.35
N ASN A 102 16.01 17.85 -11.45
CA ASN A 102 15.83 16.40 -11.29
C ASN A 102 14.54 15.90 -11.93
N LEU A 103 13.87 16.71 -12.74
CA LEU A 103 12.61 16.36 -13.39
C LEU A 103 12.83 15.30 -14.47
N THR A 104 12.70 14.04 -14.07
CA THR A 104 12.76 12.87 -14.95
C THR A 104 11.45 12.10 -14.88
N SER A 105 11.18 11.26 -15.88
CA SER A 105 10.00 10.38 -15.90
C SER A 105 9.89 9.53 -14.63
N GLU A 106 11.01 9.00 -14.13
CA GLU A 106 11.05 8.20 -12.89
C GLU A 106 10.67 9.02 -11.65
N THR A 107 11.21 10.24 -11.51
CA THR A 107 10.88 11.10 -10.36
C THR A 107 9.43 11.59 -10.38
N ILE A 108 8.87 11.81 -11.56
CA ILE A 108 7.46 12.19 -11.71
C ILE A 108 6.56 11.01 -11.35
N GLN A 109 6.86 9.81 -11.85
CA GLN A 109 6.12 8.59 -11.49
C GLN A 109 6.15 8.33 -9.98
N GLN A 110 7.31 8.54 -9.35
CA GLN A 110 7.45 8.40 -7.91
C GLN A 110 6.60 9.43 -7.15
N ALA A 111 6.62 10.71 -7.56
CA ALA A 111 5.80 11.74 -6.94
C ALA A 111 4.30 11.47 -7.06
N ILE A 112 3.84 11.03 -8.25
CA ILE A 112 2.45 10.61 -8.48
C ILE A 112 2.08 9.43 -7.57
N PHE A 113 2.96 8.43 -7.47
CA PHE A 113 2.70 7.26 -6.61
C PHE A 113 2.60 7.64 -5.13
N GLU A 114 3.48 8.51 -4.64
CA GLU A 114 3.46 9.02 -3.26
C GLU A 114 2.17 9.78 -2.97
N ASP A 115 1.75 10.65 -3.89
CA ASP A 115 0.50 11.39 -3.78
C ASP A 115 -0.72 10.46 -3.69
N MET A 116 -0.82 9.50 -4.62
CA MET A 116 -1.88 8.50 -4.60
C MET A 116 -1.89 7.67 -3.31
N VAL A 117 -0.72 7.39 -2.73
CA VAL A 117 -0.57 6.66 -1.47
C VAL A 117 -1.07 7.48 -0.28
N ASP A 118 -0.84 8.78 -0.29
CA ASP A 118 -1.26 9.71 0.76
C ASP A 118 -2.77 9.99 0.73
N GLU A 119 -3.40 9.93 -0.45
CA GLU A 119 -4.86 10.04 -0.59
C GLU A 119 -5.63 8.82 -0.09
N ILE A 120 -4.96 7.65 0.07
CA ILE A 120 -5.63 6.45 0.58
C ILE A 120 -6.06 6.67 2.03
N ASP A 121 -7.36 6.52 2.29
CA ASP A 121 -7.88 6.38 3.66
C ASP A 121 -7.48 5.01 4.24
N TRP A 122 -6.24 4.92 4.72
CA TRP A 122 -5.65 3.71 5.29
C TRP A 122 -6.47 3.14 6.46
N ALA A 123 -7.24 3.98 7.16
CA ALA A 123 -8.11 3.54 8.23
C ALA A 123 -9.35 2.75 7.74
N LYS A 124 -9.72 2.89 6.47
CA LYS A 124 -10.85 2.20 5.83
C LYS A 124 -10.44 1.07 4.88
N VAL A 125 -9.16 0.88 4.60
CA VAL A 125 -8.67 -0.21 3.73
C VAL A 125 -9.21 -1.57 4.24
N PRO A 126 -9.88 -2.36 3.37
CA PRO A 126 -10.42 -3.68 3.72
C PRO A 126 -9.30 -4.66 4.10
N VAL A 127 -9.59 -5.55 5.05
CA VAL A 127 -8.56 -6.42 5.67
C VAL A 127 -8.70 -7.89 5.31
N GLU A 128 -9.71 -8.26 4.53
CA GLU A 128 -10.07 -9.65 4.20
C GLU A 128 -8.91 -10.37 3.53
N LYS A 129 -8.25 -9.72 2.56
CA LYS A 129 -7.06 -10.27 1.88
C LYS A 129 -5.88 -10.49 2.83
N TYR A 130 -5.76 -9.70 3.88
CA TYR A 130 -4.69 -9.83 4.88
C TYR A 130 -4.99 -11.00 5.83
N VAL A 131 -6.26 -11.17 6.22
CA VAL A 131 -6.74 -12.31 7.01
C VAL A 131 -6.55 -13.60 6.22
N GLU A 132 -6.99 -13.65 4.97
CA GLU A 132 -6.83 -14.81 4.11
C GLU A 132 -5.35 -15.20 3.95
N ARG A 133 -4.46 -14.23 3.76
CA ARG A 133 -3.00 -14.48 3.70
C ARG A 133 -2.46 -15.07 4.99
N LEU A 134 -2.95 -14.62 6.15
CA LEU A 134 -2.54 -15.13 7.45
C LEU A 134 -3.03 -16.56 7.67
N ASP A 135 -4.29 -16.84 7.34
CA ASP A 135 -4.92 -18.15 7.50
C ASP A 135 -4.29 -19.20 6.56
N ASN A 136 -3.95 -18.79 5.34
CA ASN A 136 -3.33 -19.67 4.33
C ASN A 136 -1.81 -19.81 4.49
N ALA A 137 -1.18 -19.11 5.44
CA ALA A 137 0.27 -19.15 5.61
C ALA A 137 0.76 -20.48 6.22
N LYS A 138 1.45 -21.28 5.39
CA LYS A 138 1.93 -22.63 5.75
C LYS A 138 3.31 -22.62 6.42
N THR A 139 4.19 -21.69 6.06
CA THR A 139 5.56 -21.63 6.61
C THR A 139 5.69 -20.57 7.71
N PRO A 140 6.63 -20.71 8.65
CA PRO A 140 6.92 -19.68 9.64
C PRO A 140 7.21 -18.31 9.03
N GLU A 141 7.96 -18.28 7.93
CA GLU A 141 8.30 -17.07 7.18
C GLU A 141 7.08 -16.42 6.54
N ALA A 142 6.20 -17.21 5.92
CA ALA A 142 4.96 -16.71 5.35
C ALA A 142 4.04 -16.13 6.45
N ARG A 143 3.93 -16.80 7.60
CA ARG A 143 3.15 -16.31 8.74
C ARG A 143 3.71 -15.01 9.28
N LYS A 144 5.04 -14.91 9.42
CA LYS A 144 5.71 -13.69 9.85
C LYS A 144 5.41 -12.54 8.90
N LYS A 145 5.54 -12.75 7.58
CA LYS A 145 5.22 -11.73 6.57
C LYS A 145 3.75 -11.31 6.62
N ALA A 146 2.84 -12.27 6.78
CA ALA A 146 1.41 -11.99 6.91
C ALA A 146 1.14 -11.14 8.16
N VAL A 147 1.69 -11.49 9.32
CA VAL A 147 1.58 -10.67 10.55
C VAL A 147 2.15 -9.27 10.36
N GLN A 148 3.32 -9.14 9.74
CA GLN A 148 3.96 -7.84 9.49
C GLN A 148 3.12 -6.93 8.60
N SER A 149 2.39 -7.50 7.63
CA SER A 149 1.51 -6.71 6.76
C SER A 149 0.35 -6.02 7.49
N PHE A 150 -0.08 -6.55 8.64
CA PHE A 150 -1.04 -5.85 9.53
C PHE A 150 -0.40 -4.65 10.24
N GLY A 151 0.90 -4.69 10.50
CA GLY A 151 1.62 -3.63 11.22
C GLY A 151 1.45 -2.26 10.58
N GLY A 152 1.61 -2.18 9.25
CA GLY A 152 1.42 -0.94 8.49
C GLY A 152 0.00 -0.39 8.60
N LEU A 153 -1.03 -1.25 8.45
CA LEU A 153 -2.43 -0.83 8.59
C LEU A 153 -2.73 -0.36 10.03
N ILE A 154 -2.20 -1.07 11.03
CA ILE A 154 -2.40 -0.75 12.45
C ILE A 154 -1.73 0.59 12.81
N SER A 155 -0.53 0.86 12.30
CA SER A 155 0.13 2.17 12.48
C SER A 155 -0.68 3.30 11.84
N GLN A 156 -1.38 3.01 10.74
CA GLN A 156 -2.32 3.93 10.09
C GLN A 156 -3.73 3.92 10.72
N LYS A 157 -3.84 3.51 11.99
CA LYS A 157 -5.08 3.55 12.79
C LYS A 157 -6.24 2.69 12.24
N ASN A 158 -5.96 1.73 11.35
CA ASN A 158 -6.97 0.80 10.85
C ASN A 158 -7.45 -0.14 11.97
N LYS A 159 -8.68 0.11 12.46
CA LYS A 159 -9.27 -0.65 13.57
C LYS A 159 -9.62 -2.08 13.17
N ALA A 160 -9.98 -2.32 11.91
CA ALA A 160 -10.29 -3.66 11.41
C ALA A 160 -9.03 -4.53 11.44
N ALA A 161 -7.89 -3.99 11.01
CA ALA A 161 -6.59 -4.66 11.04
C ALA A 161 -6.17 -5.01 12.47
N PHE A 162 -6.31 -4.06 13.40
CA PHE A 162 -6.04 -4.32 14.82
C PHE A 162 -6.94 -5.44 15.35
N ASN A 163 -8.26 -5.36 15.12
CA ASN A 163 -9.21 -6.34 15.65
C ASN A 163 -9.00 -7.74 15.05
N ALA A 164 -8.68 -7.84 13.76
CA ALA A 164 -8.34 -9.11 13.11
C ALA A 164 -7.11 -9.76 13.76
N LEU A 165 -5.99 -9.03 13.85
CA LEU A 165 -4.76 -9.57 14.43
C LEU A 165 -4.88 -9.83 15.95
N PHE A 166 -5.64 -9.00 16.66
CA PHE A 166 -5.95 -9.20 18.08
C PHE A 166 -6.77 -10.47 18.30
N SER A 167 -7.76 -10.73 17.45
CA SER A 167 -8.61 -11.92 17.53
C SER A 167 -7.79 -13.17 17.22
N TYR A 168 -6.94 -13.10 16.19
CA TYR A 168 -5.98 -14.15 15.89
C TYR A 168 -5.10 -14.48 17.11
N LEU A 169 -4.49 -13.49 17.78
CA LEU A 169 -3.70 -13.73 19.00
C LEU A 169 -4.52 -14.38 20.12
N LYS A 170 -5.75 -13.90 20.33
CA LYS A 170 -6.65 -14.37 21.40
C LYS A 170 -7.03 -15.85 21.23
N ASP A 171 -7.19 -16.29 19.99
CA ASP A 171 -7.66 -17.63 19.66
C ASP A 171 -6.51 -18.65 19.59
N LEU A 172 -5.25 -18.22 19.60
CA LEU A 172 -4.10 -19.12 19.65
C LEU A 172 -4.04 -19.93 20.98
N PRO A 173 -3.83 -21.25 20.92
CA PRO A 173 -3.62 -22.07 22.12
C PRO A 173 -2.25 -21.79 22.74
N PRO A 174 -2.06 -21.88 24.08
CA PRO A 174 -0.79 -21.58 24.75
C PRO A 174 0.42 -22.19 24.03
N PRO A 175 1.54 -21.46 23.90
CA PRO A 175 2.67 -21.91 23.10
C PRO A 175 3.32 -23.15 23.72
N THR A 176 3.41 -24.22 22.94
CA THR A 176 4.13 -25.45 23.30
C THR A 176 5.50 -25.55 22.64
N THR A 177 5.76 -24.73 21.61
CA THR A 177 7.04 -24.68 20.88
C THR A 177 7.67 -23.29 20.89
N VAL A 178 8.95 -23.22 20.55
CA VAL A 178 9.72 -21.98 20.46
C VAL A 178 9.21 -21.13 19.29
N GLU A 179 8.86 -21.75 18.17
CA GLU A 179 8.31 -21.10 16.97
C GLU A 179 6.96 -20.43 17.28
N GLN A 180 6.09 -21.12 18.02
CA GLN A 180 4.81 -20.55 18.47
C GLN A 180 5.02 -19.37 19.43
N THR A 181 6.08 -19.41 20.24
CA THR A 181 6.46 -18.29 21.10
C THR A 181 6.95 -17.11 20.27
N HIS A 182 7.80 -17.34 19.26
CA HIS A 182 8.26 -16.27 18.36
C HIS A 182 7.11 -15.63 17.58
N LEU A 183 6.15 -16.42 17.09
CA LEU A 183 4.97 -15.89 16.40
C LEU A 183 4.18 -14.93 17.30
N ARG A 184 3.94 -15.30 18.56
CA ARG A 184 3.26 -14.41 19.53
C ARG A 184 4.01 -13.11 19.78
N ILE A 185 5.33 -13.19 19.95
CA ILE A 185 6.18 -12.01 20.12
C ILE A 185 6.06 -11.09 18.91
N GLU A 186 6.06 -11.66 17.70
CA GLU A 186 5.88 -10.87 16.47
C GLU A 186 4.51 -10.20 16.42
N ILE A 187 3.43 -10.92 16.75
CA ILE A 187 2.08 -10.35 16.79
C ILE A 187 2.01 -9.19 17.82
N LEU A 188 2.55 -9.38 19.02
CA LEU A 188 2.61 -8.33 20.04
C LEU A 188 3.39 -7.10 19.56
N ARG A 189 4.48 -7.28 18.80
CA ARG A 189 5.23 -6.16 18.22
C ARG A 189 4.37 -5.34 17.27
N GLN A 190 3.48 -5.95 16.50
CA GLN A 190 2.60 -5.23 15.59
C GLN A 190 1.43 -4.55 16.33
N LEU A 191 0.89 -5.20 17.38
CA LEU A 191 -0.26 -4.66 18.13
C LEU A 191 0.09 -3.51 19.09
N LYS A 192 1.35 -3.40 19.57
CA LYS A 192 1.72 -2.41 20.60
C LYS A 192 1.67 -0.95 20.11
N PHE A 193 1.64 -0.71 18.80
CA PHE A 193 1.75 0.64 18.22
C PHE A 193 0.48 1.49 18.39
N THR A 194 -0.63 0.94 18.88
CA THR A 194 -1.89 1.67 19.01
C THR A 194 -2.22 2.00 20.46
N LEU A 195 -2.02 3.26 20.86
CA LEU A 195 -2.35 3.78 22.21
C LEU A 195 -3.80 3.46 22.63
N ASN A 196 -4.75 3.66 21.70
CA ASN A 196 -6.18 3.49 21.97
C ASN A 196 -6.60 2.06 22.36
N PHE A 197 -5.76 1.06 22.07
CA PHE A 197 -6.06 -0.34 22.37
C PHE A 197 -5.19 -0.95 23.45
N GLN A 198 -4.27 -0.18 24.06
CA GLN A 198 -3.34 -0.69 25.06
C GLN A 198 -4.06 -1.37 26.24
N LYS A 199 -5.14 -0.78 26.76
CA LYS A 199 -5.92 -1.38 27.86
C LYS A 199 -6.55 -2.73 27.48
N LYS A 200 -7.12 -2.83 26.27
CA LYS A 200 -7.72 -4.07 25.74
C LYS A 200 -6.64 -5.14 25.53
N LEU A 201 -5.47 -4.75 24.99
CA LEU A 201 -4.33 -5.62 24.79
C LEU A 201 -3.74 -6.10 26.13
N ALA A 202 -3.50 -5.20 27.09
CA ALA A 202 -2.99 -5.52 28.43
C ALA A 202 -3.79 -6.64 29.11
N ARG A 203 -5.13 -6.51 29.12
CA ARG A 203 -6.02 -7.53 29.69
C ARG A 203 -5.88 -8.88 28.99
N LEU A 204 -5.76 -8.89 27.66
CA LEU A 204 -5.53 -10.12 26.90
C LEU A 204 -4.19 -10.76 27.26
N LEU A 205 -3.11 -9.97 27.29
CA LEU A 205 -1.77 -10.48 27.56
C LEU A 205 -1.67 -11.13 28.94
N VAL A 206 -2.22 -10.50 29.98
CA VAL A 206 -2.23 -11.10 31.31
C VAL A 206 -3.08 -12.38 31.33
N LYS A 207 -4.28 -12.36 30.74
CA LYS A 207 -5.10 -13.57 30.61
C LYS A 207 -4.34 -14.71 29.92
N ASP A 208 -3.54 -14.40 28.91
CA ASP A 208 -2.72 -15.39 28.21
C ASP A 208 -1.55 -15.90 29.07
N LEU A 209 -0.90 -15.03 29.87
CA LEU A 209 0.09 -15.47 30.87
C LEU A 209 -0.53 -16.44 31.88
N PHE A 210 -1.80 -16.24 32.28
CA PHE A 210 -2.48 -17.18 33.17
C PHE A 210 -2.73 -18.56 32.56
N ARG A 211 -2.82 -18.64 31.24
CA ARG A 211 -3.02 -19.91 30.51
C ARG A 211 -1.70 -20.56 30.10
N THR A 212 -0.58 -19.86 30.24
CA THR A 212 0.71 -20.26 29.68
C THR A 212 1.69 -20.67 30.78
N PRO A 213 2.16 -21.92 30.82
CA PRO A 213 3.15 -22.34 31.82
C PRO A 213 4.44 -21.54 31.64
N SER A 214 5.08 -21.13 32.73
CA SER A 214 6.38 -20.45 32.69
C SER A 214 7.52 -21.46 32.64
N ASN A 215 8.12 -21.66 31.47
CA ASN A 215 9.26 -22.57 31.27
C ASN A 215 10.24 -21.98 30.24
N ASN A 216 11.27 -22.74 29.86
CA ASN A 216 12.29 -22.27 28.91
C ASN A 216 11.71 -21.93 27.53
N THR A 217 10.70 -22.65 27.07
CA THR A 217 10.02 -22.40 25.79
C THR A 217 9.28 -21.07 25.80
N THR A 218 8.55 -20.79 26.87
CA THR A 218 7.64 -19.63 26.96
C THR A 218 8.26 -18.41 27.62
N ARG A 219 9.47 -18.51 28.17
CA ARG A 219 10.19 -17.41 28.82
C ARG A 219 10.30 -16.17 27.93
N GLY A 220 10.50 -16.36 26.62
CA GLY A 220 10.51 -15.28 25.64
C GLY A 220 9.20 -14.50 25.59
N TRP A 221 8.07 -15.22 25.67
CA TRP A 221 6.74 -14.62 25.70
C TRP A 221 6.52 -13.77 26.95
N TYR A 222 6.81 -14.33 28.13
CA TYR A 222 6.75 -13.58 29.40
C TYR A 222 7.59 -12.31 29.37
N THR A 223 8.81 -12.41 28.82
CA THR A 223 9.71 -11.25 28.70
C THR A 223 9.13 -10.18 27.78
N ALA A 224 8.53 -10.56 26.65
CA ALA A 224 7.91 -9.62 25.74
C ALA A 224 6.67 -8.93 26.34
N VAL A 225 5.84 -9.67 27.07
CA VAL A 225 4.67 -9.13 27.78
C VAL A 225 5.10 -8.14 28.87
N PHE A 226 6.11 -8.48 29.68
CA PHE A 226 6.58 -7.55 30.71
C PHE A 226 7.20 -6.28 30.12
N ARG A 227 7.94 -6.39 29.01
CA ARG A 227 8.44 -5.21 28.29
C ARG A 227 7.33 -4.31 27.75
N PHE A 228 6.18 -4.88 27.37
CA PHE A 228 5.00 -4.10 27.01
C PHE A 228 4.48 -3.28 28.21
N PHE A 229 4.39 -3.90 29.38
CA PHE A 229 3.94 -3.21 30.60
C PHE A 229 4.94 -2.18 31.12
N GLU A 230 6.24 -2.42 30.93
CA GLU A 230 7.31 -1.47 31.26
C GLU A 230 7.22 -0.15 30.50
N GLY A 231 6.54 -0.12 29.35
CA GLY A 231 6.26 1.10 28.58
C GLY A 231 4.78 1.50 28.58
N SER A 232 3.96 0.91 29.45
CA SER A 232 2.54 1.26 29.62
C SER A 232 2.37 2.25 30.77
N SER A 233 1.28 3.03 30.75
CA SER A 233 0.93 3.90 31.89
C SER A 233 0.74 3.09 33.18
N ALA A 234 1.06 3.67 34.33
CA ALA A 234 0.90 3.07 35.65
C ALA A 234 -0.49 2.43 35.85
N ASP A 235 -1.57 3.15 35.51
CA ASP A 235 -2.95 2.66 35.66
C ASP A 235 -3.22 1.36 34.89
N ILE A 236 -2.73 1.26 33.65
CA ILE A 236 -2.89 0.06 32.80
C ILE A 236 -2.09 -1.11 33.39
N ALA A 237 -0.87 -0.83 33.85
CA ALA A 237 0.00 -1.86 34.44
C ALA A 237 -0.58 -2.37 35.76
N GLU A 238 -1.02 -1.47 36.64
CA GLU A 238 -1.62 -1.81 37.93
C GLU A 238 -2.89 -2.64 37.77
N GLU A 239 -3.85 -2.15 36.97
CA GLU A 239 -5.12 -2.85 36.73
C GLU A 239 -4.89 -4.27 36.19
N ALA A 240 -3.93 -4.44 35.27
CA ALA A 240 -3.70 -5.71 34.61
C ALA A 240 -2.82 -6.67 35.42
N LEU A 241 -1.71 -6.19 36.01
CA LEU A 241 -0.70 -7.06 36.62
C LEU A 241 -0.92 -7.33 38.11
N ALA A 242 -1.60 -6.46 38.86
CA ALA A 242 -1.82 -6.66 40.30
C ALA A 242 -2.39 -8.06 40.66
N PRO A 243 -3.36 -8.63 39.91
CA PRO A 243 -3.86 -9.98 40.18
C PRO A 243 -2.79 -11.09 40.13
N MET A 244 -1.67 -10.88 39.43
CA MET A 244 -0.59 -11.87 39.35
C MET A 244 0.16 -12.04 40.68
N LEU A 245 0.21 -11.01 41.53
CA LEU A 245 0.93 -11.05 42.81
C LEU A 245 0.28 -12.02 43.81
N GLY A 246 -1.05 -12.08 43.82
CA GLY A 246 -1.82 -12.99 44.67
C GLY A 246 -1.91 -14.42 44.13
N SER A 247 -1.65 -14.65 42.84
CA SER A 247 -1.84 -15.97 42.23
C SER A 247 -0.76 -16.98 42.65
N PRO A 248 -1.12 -18.22 43.05
CA PRO A 248 -0.16 -19.25 43.42
C PRO A 248 0.61 -19.83 42.22
N GLN A 249 0.13 -19.64 40.99
CA GLN A 249 0.75 -20.24 39.80
C GLN A 249 2.09 -19.60 39.42
N PHE A 250 2.30 -18.34 39.83
CA PHE A 250 3.47 -17.57 39.45
C PHE A 250 4.56 -17.72 40.51
N SER A 251 5.77 -18.02 40.06
CA SER A 251 6.93 -18.12 40.93
C SER A 251 7.24 -16.77 41.60
N TYR A 252 7.96 -16.83 42.72
CA TYR A 252 8.49 -15.64 43.40
C TYR A 252 9.19 -14.69 42.41
N ARG A 253 10.01 -15.22 41.50
CA ARG A 253 10.75 -14.44 40.50
C ARG A 253 9.82 -13.66 39.55
N ILE A 254 8.70 -14.24 39.14
CA ILE A 254 7.72 -13.56 38.29
C ILE A 254 7.02 -12.46 39.08
N LYS A 255 6.60 -12.77 40.31
CA LYS A 255 5.96 -11.79 41.18
C LYS A 255 6.87 -10.60 41.48
N GLU A 256 8.15 -10.87 41.71
CA GLU A 256 9.15 -9.84 41.89
C GLU A 256 9.30 -8.97 40.65
N ARG A 257 9.29 -9.57 39.45
CA ARG A 257 9.30 -8.79 38.20
C ARG A 257 8.06 -7.90 38.07
N VAL A 258 6.89 -8.41 38.45
CA VAL A 258 5.64 -7.63 38.46
C VAL A 258 5.72 -6.46 39.44
N LYS A 259 6.15 -6.68 40.68
CA LYS A 259 6.34 -5.59 41.66
C LYS A 259 7.25 -4.48 41.12
N ASN A 260 8.40 -4.86 40.57
CA ASN A 260 9.34 -3.91 39.97
C ASN A 260 8.71 -3.07 38.83
N ILE A 261 7.74 -3.61 38.09
CA ILE A 261 7.02 -2.86 37.05
C ILE A 261 6.03 -1.89 37.67
N LEU A 262 5.32 -2.30 38.73
CA LEU A 262 4.31 -1.49 39.42
C LEU A 262 4.91 -0.39 40.30
N GLU A 263 6.10 -0.63 40.87
CA GLU A 263 6.80 0.31 41.77
C GLU A 263 7.70 1.30 41.03
N ARG A 264 7.78 1.23 39.68
CA ARG A 264 8.58 2.18 38.91
C ARG A 264 8.06 3.61 39.16
N PRO A 265 8.94 4.56 39.53
CA PRO A 265 8.57 5.96 39.58
C PRO A 265 8.01 6.37 38.22
N ASN A 266 6.88 7.07 38.25
CA ASN A 266 6.22 7.62 37.06
C ASN A 266 7.04 8.85 36.58
N ASP A 267 8.32 8.63 36.30
CA ASP A 267 9.15 9.62 35.61
C ASP A 267 8.71 9.58 34.14
N TYR A 268 8.52 10.74 33.52
CA TYR A 268 7.90 10.99 32.20
C TYR A 268 6.38 11.20 32.22
N TRP A 269 5.98 12.35 32.78
CA TRP A 269 5.15 13.30 32.02
C TRP A 269 6.00 14.52 31.69
#